data_AF-A0A968WJU1-F1
#
_entry.id   AF-A0A968WJU1-F1
#
_cell.length_a   1.000
_cell.length_b   1.000
_cell.length_c   1.000
_cell.angle_alpha   90.00
_cell.angle_beta   90.00
_cell.angle_gamma   90.00
#
_symmetry.space_group_name_H-M   'P 1'
#
loop_
_entity.id
_entity.type
_entity.pdbx_description
1 polymer ?
#
loop_
_entity_poly.entity_id
_entity_poly.type
_entity_poly.pdbx_seq_one_letter_code
_entity_poly.pdbx_strand_id
1 'polypeptide(L)'
;MGIAADGGSVATISGQGIGQQLSLACIHRAKQDRAEAIALHTSELMIDARRIYERLGFQQDIELPHRLGIKYWRYVLKLQERSPSK
;
A
#
# COMPACT_ATOMS: atom_id res chain seq x y z
N MET A 1 17.86 -42.72 6.75
CA MET A 1 17.54 -41.58 7.65
C MET A 1 18.57 -40.50 7.36
N GLY A 2 18.15 -39.36 6.83
CA GLY A 2 19.04 -38.25 6.47
C GLY A 2 18.58 -37.57 5.18
N ILE A 3 17.46 -36.86 5.23
CA ILE A 3 17.11 -35.90 4.19
C ILE A 3 17.98 -34.65 4.42
N ALA A 4 18.75 -34.27 3.41
CA ALA A 4 19.41 -32.98 3.38
C ALA A 4 18.30 -31.91 3.33
N ALA A 5 18.36 -30.95 4.26
CA ALA A 5 17.53 -29.77 4.20
C ALA A 5 18.23 -28.77 3.28
N ASP A 6 17.73 -28.68 2.06
CA ASP A 6 18.17 -27.72 1.06
C ASP A 6 17.89 -26.32 1.62
N GLY A 7 18.94 -25.65 2.07
CA GLY A 7 18.89 -24.26 2.54
C GLY A 7 18.55 -23.34 1.36
N GLY A 8 17.26 -23.26 1.02
CA GLY A 8 16.73 -22.28 0.10
C GLY A 8 16.90 -20.88 0.69
N SER A 9 17.91 -20.16 0.20
CA SER A 9 18.02 -18.71 0.41
C SER A 9 16.73 -18.07 -0.11
N VAL A 10 15.88 -17.58 0.80
CA VAL A 10 14.79 -16.67 0.45
C VAL A 10 15.44 -15.41 -0.12
N ALA A 11 15.45 -15.30 -1.44
CA ALA A 11 15.84 -14.08 -2.11
C ALA A 11 14.82 -13.00 -1.74
N THR A 12 15.22 -12.06 -0.89
CA THR A 12 14.36 -10.95 -0.49
C THR A 12 14.19 -10.02 -1.70
N ILE A 13 13.04 -10.08 -2.39
CA ILE A 13 12.72 -9.26 -3.59
C ILE A 13 12.44 -7.76 -3.28
N SER A 14 12.94 -7.27 -2.16
CA SER A 14 12.73 -5.87 -1.72
C SER A 14 13.57 -4.91 -2.57
N GLY A 15 13.03 -3.72 -2.86
CA GLY A 15 13.77 -2.67 -3.60
C GLY A 15 13.75 -2.76 -5.13
N GLN A 16 13.10 -3.76 -5.72
CA GLN A 16 12.99 -3.91 -7.19
C GLN A 16 11.80 -3.13 -7.82
N GLY A 17 11.15 -2.25 -7.05
CA GLY A 17 10.00 -1.47 -7.53
C GLY A 17 8.69 -2.26 -7.68
N ILE A 18 8.67 -3.56 -7.36
CA ILE A 18 7.49 -4.43 -7.48
C ILE A 18 6.28 -3.86 -6.72
N GLY A 19 6.49 -3.39 -5.47
CA GLY A 19 5.41 -2.77 -4.68
C GLY A 19 4.78 -1.55 -5.34
N GLN A 20 5.59 -0.73 -6.03
CA GLN A 20 5.10 0.42 -6.79
C GLN A 20 4.32 -0.03 -8.03
N GLN A 21 4.82 -1.02 -8.77
CA GLN A 21 4.15 -1.55 -9.96
C GLN A 21 2.79 -2.19 -9.62
N LEU A 22 2.73 -2.99 -8.54
CA LEU A 22 1.49 -3.56 -8.04
C LEU A 22 0.49 -2.47 -7.63
N SER A 23 0.96 -1.44 -6.91
CA SER A 23 0.11 -0.31 -6.51
C SER A 23 -0.45 0.43 -7.73
N LEU A 24 0.38 0.67 -8.75
CA LEU A 24 -0.05 1.29 -10.01
C LEU A 24 -1.07 0.43 -10.76
N ALA A 25 -0.90 -0.89 -10.78
CA ALA A 25 -1.85 -1.81 -11.41
C ALA A 25 -3.22 -1.76 -10.69
N CYS A 26 -3.23 -1.74 -9.35
CA CYS A 26 -4.44 -1.57 -8.56
C CYS A 26 -5.13 -0.22 -8.85
N ILE A 27 -4.36 0.87 -8.92
CA ILE A 27 -4.89 2.20 -9.28
C ILE A 27 -5.52 2.19 -10.67
N HIS A 28 -4.81 1.63 -11.66
CA HIS A 28 -5.32 1.53 -13.03
C HIS A 28 -6.63 0.74 -13.07
N ARG A 29 -6.68 -0.40 -12.40
CA ARG A 29 -7.89 -1.23 -12.34
C ARG A 29 -9.06 -0.49 -11.67
N ALA A 30 -8.84 0.15 -10.53
CA ALA A 30 -9.88 0.89 -9.83
C ALA A 30 -10.44 2.04 -10.66
N LYS A 31 -9.60 2.72 -11.47
CA LYS A 31 -10.05 3.74 -12.42
C LYS A 31 -10.93 3.14 -13.52
N GLN A 32 -10.58 1.98 -14.06
CA GLN A 32 -11.40 1.26 -15.06
C GLN A 32 -12.76 0.86 -14.47
N ASP A 33 -12.77 0.43 -13.21
CA ASP A 33 -13.97 0.08 -12.46
C ASP A 33 -14.77 1.32 -11.99
N ARG A 34 -14.31 2.54 -12.33
CA ARG A 34 -14.91 3.82 -11.92
C ARG A 34 -15.10 3.96 -10.41
N ALA A 35 -14.19 3.37 -9.63
CA ALA A 35 -14.17 3.55 -8.18
C ALA A 35 -13.93 5.02 -7.83
N GLU A 36 -14.56 5.49 -6.75
CA GLU A 36 -14.38 6.86 -6.27
C GLU A 36 -13.02 7.06 -5.60
N ALA A 37 -12.53 6.04 -4.89
CA ALA A 37 -11.28 6.08 -4.15
C ALA A 37 -10.71 4.67 -3.92
N ILE A 38 -9.43 4.62 -3.55
CA ILE A 38 -8.77 3.45 -2.96
C ILE A 38 -8.37 3.81 -1.55
N ALA A 39 -8.60 2.90 -0.60
CA ALA A 39 -8.10 3.00 0.75
C ALA A 39 -7.19 1.81 1.09
N LEU A 40 -6.16 2.05 1.90
CA LEU A 40 -5.30 1.01 2.45
C LEU A 40 -4.96 1.29 3.91
N HIS A 41 -4.62 0.25 4.66
CA HIS A 41 -4.08 0.37 6.00
C HIS A 41 -2.56 0.29 5.96
N THR A 42 -1.90 1.14 6.72
CA THR A 42 -0.44 1.13 6.91
C THR A 42 -0.10 1.46 8.35
N SER A 43 1.18 1.37 8.72
CA SER A 43 1.64 1.64 10.09
C SER A 43 2.89 2.52 10.13
N GLU A 44 3.22 3.02 11.31
CA GLU A 44 4.44 3.82 11.52
C GLU A 44 5.72 3.08 11.15
N LEU A 45 5.73 1.75 11.28
CA LEU A 45 6.87 0.89 10.96
C LEU A 45 7.07 0.67 9.44
N MET A 46 6.03 0.86 8.63
CA MET A 46 6.06 0.55 7.19
C MET A 46 6.58 1.73 6.34
N ILE A 47 7.71 2.31 6.73
CA ILE A 47 8.24 3.59 6.20
C ILE A 47 8.38 3.56 4.67
N ASP A 48 9.00 2.52 4.11
CA ASP A 48 9.24 2.46 2.65
C ASP A 48 7.95 2.28 1.85
N ALA A 49 7.00 1.50 2.38
CA ALA A 49 5.68 1.37 1.75
C ALA A 49 4.91 2.71 1.79
N ARG A 50 4.94 3.42 2.93
CA ARG A 50 4.32 4.75 3.06
C ARG A 50 4.87 5.74 2.03
N ARG A 51 6.19 5.77 1.82
CA ARG A 51 6.82 6.60 0.77
C ARG A 51 6.31 6.28 -0.63
N ILE A 52 6.10 5.00 -0.95
CA ILE A 52 5.51 4.59 -2.24
C ILE A 52 4.09 5.15 -2.36
N TYR A 53 3.25 4.94 -1.35
CA TYR A 53 1.86 5.39 -1.39
C TYR A 53 1.74 6.92 -1.49
N GLU A 54 2.53 7.66 -0.71
CA GLU A 54 2.56 9.13 -0.72
C GLU A 54 2.99 9.67 -2.09
N ARG A 55 4.02 9.07 -2.71
CA ARG A 55 4.43 9.41 -4.08
C ARG A 55 3.36 9.13 -5.13
N LEU A 56 2.50 8.14 -4.89
CA LEU A 56 1.36 7.82 -5.76
C LEU A 56 0.12 8.69 -5.47
N GLY A 57 0.21 9.63 -4.53
CA GLY A 57 -0.86 10.58 -4.20
C GLY A 57 -1.83 10.09 -3.11
N PHE A 58 -1.56 8.97 -2.45
CA PHE A 58 -2.31 8.63 -1.24
C PHE A 58 -2.00 9.62 -0.13
N GLN A 59 -3.03 9.96 0.65
CA GLN A 59 -2.91 10.83 1.81
C GLN A 59 -3.39 10.10 3.05
N GLN A 60 -2.73 10.35 4.19
CA GLN A 60 -3.22 9.91 5.48
C GLN A 60 -4.57 10.58 5.76
N ASP A 61 -5.59 9.77 6.00
CA ASP A 61 -6.97 10.22 6.17
C ASP A 61 -7.39 10.17 7.65
N ILE A 62 -7.28 8.99 8.27
CA ILE A 62 -7.58 8.81 9.70
C ILE A 62 -6.54 7.92 10.39
N GLU A 63 -6.34 8.18 11.68
CA GLU A 63 -5.68 7.23 12.57
C GLU A 63 -6.65 6.11 12.94
N LEU A 64 -6.14 4.88 12.92
CA LEU A 64 -6.87 3.67 13.24
C LEU A 64 -6.53 3.21 14.66
N PRO A 65 -7.39 2.41 15.32
CA PRO A 65 -7.10 1.89 16.66
C PRO A 65 -5.73 1.22 16.71
N HIS A 66 -4.95 1.57 17.74
CA HIS A 66 -3.62 1.00 17.92
C HIS A 66 -3.70 -0.50 18.13
N ARG A 67 -2.75 -1.23 17.57
CA ARG A 67 -2.59 -2.67 17.75
C ARG A 67 -1.15 -2.92 18.12
N LEU A 68 -0.90 -3.71 19.17
CA LEU A 68 0.46 -4.08 19.59
C LEU A 68 1.36 -2.87 19.90
N GLY A 69 0.79 -1.75 20.37
CA GLY A 69 1.52 -0.51 20.64
C GLY A 69 1.98 0.24 19.38
N ILE A 70 1.54 -0.18 18.19
CA ILE A 70 1.89 0.41 16.90
C ILE A 70 0.73 1.28 16.41
N LYS A 71 1.06 2.47 15.91
CA LYS A 71 0.12 3.36 15.21
C LYS A 71 -0.17 2.85 13.82
N TYR A 72 -1.46 2.83 13.49
CA TYR A 72 -1.97 2.48 12.17
C TYR A 72 -2.75 3.66 11.59
N TRP A 73 -2.71 3.78 10.27
CA TRP A 73 -3.49 4.79 9.56
C TRP A 73 -4.19 4.20 8.36
N ARG A 74 -5.34 4.79 8.01
CA ARG A 74 -5.94 4.64 6.70
C ARG A 74 -5.35 5.70 5.79
N TYR A 75 -4.78 5.27 4.67
CA TYR A 75 -4.39 6.14 3.58
C TYR A 75 -5.45 6.05 2.48
N VAL A 76 -5.78 7.17 1.84
CA VAL A 76 -6.80 7.27 0.79
C VAL A 76 -6.25 7.98 -0.44
N LEU A 77 -6.51 7.42 -1.62
CA LEU A 77 -6.34 8.05 -2.92
C LEU A 77 -7.71 8.25 -3.56
N LYS A 78 -8.14 9.51 -3.71
CA LYS A 78 -9.36 9.84 -4.47
C LYS A 78 -9.05 9.74 -5.97
N LEU A 79 -9.90 9.05 -6.72
CA LEU A 79 -9.71 8.83 -8.16
C LEU A 79 -10.55 9.77 -9.03
N GLN A 80 -11.54 10.43 -8.45
CA GLN A 80 -12.39 11.42 -9.12
C GLN A 80 -12.22 12.78 -8.46
N GLU A 81 -11.98 13.83 -9.25
CA GLU A 81 -12.17 15.19 -8.77
C GLU A 81 -13.68 15.42 -8.61
N ARG A 82 -14.14 15.54 -7.37
CA ARG A 82 -15.49 16.04 -7.13
C ARG A 82 -15.48 17.49 -7.59
N SER A 83 -16.04 17.79 -8.77
CA SER A 83 -16.33 19.17 -9.14
C SER A 83 -17.14 19.77 -7.98
N PRO A 84 -16.72 20.92 -7.39
CA PRO A 84 -17.49 21.52 -6.33
C PRO A 84 -18.91 21.72 -6.82
N SER A 85 -19.88 21.14 -6.12
CA SER A 85 -21.30 21.37 -6.39
C SER A 85 -21.53 22.88 -6.30
N LYS A 86 -21.94 23.46 -7.43
CA LYS A 86 -22.30 24.87 -7.55
C LYS A 86 -23.52 25.21 -6.69
#